data_AF-A0A5K1CLC3-F1
#
_entry.id   AF-A0A5K1CLC3-F1
#
_cell.length_a   1.000
_cell.length_b   1.000
_cell.length_c   1.000
_cell.angle_alpha   90.00
_cell.angle_beta   90.00
_cell.angle_gamma   90.00
#
_symmetry.space_group_name_H-M   'P 1'
#
loop_
_entity.id
_entity.type
_entity.pdbx_description
1 polymer ?
#
loop_
_entity_poly.entity_id
_entity_poly.type
_entity_poly.pdbx_seq_one_letter_code
_entity_poly.pdbx_strand_id
1 'polypeptide(L)'
;HVTEKKEYLGEVLNGDRLVDAPYQLDFRVDKESEVLCKKTLSKEDVAKFKDAVLKDYYFQMYYDDLPIWGFIGKVEKDDQTDPGEFRYLLYKHIHFDISYNQDRVIEINVQTDPNLAIDISEEKEIETEFLYSVKWKETEIPFDRRMDKFSQSSSTPQHLEIHWFSIINSCVTVVLLTGFLATILMRVLKNDFV
;
A
#
# COMPACT_ATOMS: atom_id res chain seq x y z
N HIS A 1 11.37 3.01 -20.59
CA HIS A 1 12.20 3.73 -19.62
C HIS A 1 11.25 4.27 -18.56
N VAL A 2 11.54 4.04 -17.27
CA VAL A 2 10.74 4.64 -16.18
C VAL A 2 11.15 6.10 -16.07
N THR A 3 10.17 7.01 -16.09
CA THR A 3 10.41 8.45 -15.92
C THR A 3 10.31 8.77 -14.43
N GLU A 4 11.41 9.24 -13.85
CA GLU A 4 11.42 9.69 -12.45
C GLU A 4 10.69 11.03 -12.34
N LYS A 5 9.82 11.16 -11.33
CA LYS A 5 9.16 12.42 -11.04
C LYS A 5 10.19 13.37 -10.42
N LYS A 6 10.11 14.66 -10.78
CA LYS A 6 10.88 15.68 -10.06
C LYS A 6 10.30 15.86 -8.66
N GLU A 7 11.07 15.47 -7.66
CA GLU A 7 10.65 15.46 -6.26
C GLU A 7 10.59 16.88 -5.66
N TYR A 8 9.59 17.11 -4.81
CA TYR A 8 9.49 18.30 -3.96
C TYR A 8 10.24 18.10 -2.64
N LEU A 9 10.59 19.19 -1.94
CA LEU A 9 11.38 19.13 -0.69
C LEU A 9 10.79 18.18 0.36
N GLY A 10 9.46 18.14 0.48
CA GLY A 10 8.78 17.21 1.41
C GLY A 10 8.95 15.74 1.03
N GLU A 11 8.87 15.42 -0.27
CA GLU A 11 9.04 14.05 -0.80
C GLU A 11 10.50 13.57 -0.59
N VAL A 12 11.48 14.46 -0.80
CA VAL A 12 12.91 14.16 -0.54
C VAL A 12 13.16 13.85 0.93
N LEU A 13 12.54 14.61 1.85
CA LEU A 13 12.70 14.40 3.29
C LEU A 13 12.03 13.11 3.78
N ASN A 14 10.92 12.72 3.17
CA ASN A 14 10.28 11.42 3.42
C ASN A 14 11.08 10.25 2.82
N GLY A 15 11.98 10.53 1.87
CA GLY A 15 12.73 9.52 1.14
C GLY A 15 11.90 8.80 0.09
N ASP A 16 10.83 9.44 -0.38
CA ASP A 16 9.96 8.91 -1.44
C ASP A 16 10.74 8.88 -2.76
N ARG A 17 10.52 7.83 -3.56
CA ARG A 17 11.04 7.75 -4.94
C ARG A 17 9.88 7.48 -5.88
N LEU A 18 9.25 8.55 -6.36
CA LEU A 18 8.06 8.47 -7.18
C LEU A 18 8.43 8.37 -8.67
N VAL A 19 7.67 7.54 -9.39
CA VAL A 19 7.82 7.33 -10.82
C VAL A 19 6.49 7.48 -11.53
N ASP A 20 6.53 7.96 -12.76
CA ASP A 20 5.32 8.12 -13.56
C ASP A 20 4.75 6.76 -13.93
N ALA A 21 3.50 6.54 -13.55
CA ALA A 21 2.77 5.34 -13.94
C ALA A 21 2.20 5.51 -15.37
N PRO A 22 2.15 4.46 -16.19
CA PRO A 22 1.73 4.53 -17.59
C PRO A 22 0.21 4.74 -17.79
N TYR A 23 -0.58 4.90 -16.73
CA TYR A 23 -2.03 5.11 -16.80
C TYR A 23 -2.37 6.55 -17.18
N GLN A 24 -3.20 6.73 -18.20
CA GLN A 24 -3.66 8.05 -18.62
C GLN A 24 -5.06 8.33 -18.06
N LEU A 25 -5.13 9.11 -16.99
CA LEU A 25 -6.38 9.45 -16.29
C LEU A 25 -6.77 10.91 -16.59
N ASP A 26 -7.33 11.14 -17.78
CA ASP A 26 -7.72 12.47 -18.23
C ASP A 26 -9.00 12.94 -17.50
N PHE A 27 -9.02 14.20 -17.07
CA PHE A 27 -10.10 14.73 -16.23
C PHE A 27 -11.47 14.63 -16.91
N ARG A 28 -12.43 13.98 -16.24
CA ARG A 28 -13.81 13.73 -16.73
C ARG A 28 -13.88 12.96 -18.06
N VAL A 29 -12.85 12.19 -18.38
CA VAL A 29 -12.86 11.27 -19.54
C VAL A 29 -12.97 9.85 -19.03
N ASP A 30 -14.13 9.25 -19.26
CA ASP A 30 -14.35 7.83 -18.98
C ASP A 30 -13.61 6.97 -20.00
N LYS A 31 -13.04 5.86 -19.53
CA LYS A 31 -12.32 4.87 -20.33
C LYS A 31 -12.79 3.48 -19.93
N GLU A 32 -13.06 2.62 -20.89
CA GLU A 32 -13.51 1.25 -20.62
C GLU A 32 -12.57 0.25 -21.27
N SER A 33 -11.91 -0.57 -20.45
CA SER A 33 -11.04 -1.67 -20.88
C SER A 33 -9.91 -1.24 -21.83
N GLU A 34 -9.27 -0.12 -21.51
CA GLU A 34 -8.10 0.37 -22.25
C GLU A 34 -6.89 -0.54 -21.99
N VAL A 35 -6.20 -0.92 -23.06
CA VAL A 35 -5.02 -1.77 -22.98
C VAL A 35 -3.83 -0.94 -22.52
N LEU A 36 -3.31 -1.24 -21.34
CA LEU A 36 -2.10 -0.60 -20.81
C LEU A 36 -0.85 -1.15 -21.50
N CYS A 37 -0.69 -2.47 -21.46
CA CYS A 37 0.43 -3.16 -22.09
C CYS A 37 0.13 -4.63 -22.30
N LYS A 38 0.80 -5.21 -23.31
CA LYS A 38 0.85 -6.66 -23.52
C LYS A 38 2.20 -7.14 -23.00
N LYS A 39 2.20 -8.18 -22.18
CA LYS A 39 3.43 -8.70 -21.58
C LYS A 39 3.39 -10.21 -21.49
N THR A 40 4.51 -10.81 -21.87
CA THR A 40 4.78 -12.23 -21.62
C THR A 40 5.48 -12.34 -20.28
N LEU A 41 4.81 -12.93 -19.30
CA LEU A 41 5.37 -13.19 -17.97
C LEU A 41 6.18 -14.48 -18.04
N SER A 42 7.49 -14.38 -17.79
CA SER A 42 8.34 -15.56 -17.68
C SER A 42 8.00 -16.37 -16.43
N LYS A 43 8.45 -17.62 -16.36
CA LYS A 43 8.27 -18.46 -15.16
C LYS A 43 8.81 -17.80 -13.89
N GLU A 44 9.94 -17.10 -14.00
CA GLU A 44 10.54 -16.35 -12.89
C GLU A 44 9.66 -15.17 -12.47
N ASP A 45 9.04 -14.47 -13.42
CA ASP A 45 8.12 -13.37 -13.12
C ASP A 45 6.84 -13.88 -12.44
N VAL A 46 6.30 -14.98 -12.94
CA VAL A 46 5.12 -15.64 -12.36
C VAL A 46 5.39 -16.09 -10.93
N ALA A 47 6.56 -16.68 -10.66
CA ALA A 47 6.98 -17.06 -9.32
C ALA A 47 7.10 -15.84 -8.38
N LYS A 48 7.65 -14.71 -8.87
CA LYS A 48 7.71 -13.46 -8.10
C LYS A 48 6.32 -12.90 -7.79
N PHE A 49 5.42 -12.89 -8.77
CA PHE A 49 4.04 -12.46 -8.55
C PHE A 49 3.31 -13.37 -7.56
N LYS A 50 3.52 -14.69 -7.64
CA LYS A 50 2.95 -15.65 -6.71
C LYS A 50 3.41 -15.42 -5.28
N ASP A 51 4.72 -15.22 -5.07
CA ASP A 51 5.28 -14.87 -3.75
C ASP A 51 4.74 -13.53 -3.24
N ALA A 52 4.60 -12.53 -4.11
CA ALA A 52 4.03 -11.24 -3.77
C ALA A 52 2.55 -11.35 -3.35
N VAL A 53 1.75 -12.13 -4.09
CA VAL A 53 0.34 -12.40 -3.76
C VAL A 53 0.22 -13.18 -2.46
N LEU A 54 1.09 -14.17 -2.22
CA LEU A 54 1.13 -14.93 -0.97
C LEU A 54 1.43 -14.05 0.26
N LYS A 55 2.18 -12.97 0.06
CA LYS A 55 2.57 -12.00 1.11
C LYS A 55 1.67 -10.75 1.15
N ASP A 56 0.52 -10.78 0.46
CA ASP A 56 -0.44 -9.67 0.39
C ASP A 56 0.19 -8.34 -0.06
N TYR A 57 1.11 -8.39 -1.01
CA TYR A 57 1.70 -7.17 -1.57
C TYR A 57 0.63 -6.33 -2.28
N TYR A 58 0.69 -5.03 -2.03
CA TYR A 58 -0.13 -4.02 -2.68
C TYR A 58 0.76 -2.98 -3.34
N PHE A 59 0.24 -2.34 -4.38
CA PHE A 59 0.85 -1.16 -4.96
C PHE A 59 0.28 0.10 -4.32
N GLN A 60 1.08 1.15 -4.30
CA GLN A 60 0.68 2.49 -3.90
C GLN A 60 0.93 3.44 -5.06
N MET A 61 -0.06 4.27 -5.38
CA MET A 61 0.05 5.32 -6.39
C MET A 61 -0.53 6.62 -5.84
N TYR A 62 -0.21 7.72 -6.50
CA TYR A 62 -0.74 9.04 -6.17
C TYR A 62 -1.39 9.65 -7.42
N TYR A 63 -2.57 10.22 -7.23
CA TYR A 63 -3.25 10.98 -8.27
C TYR A 63 -3.81 12.26 -7.65
N ASP A 64 -3.39 13.43 -8.15
CA ASP A 64 -3.71 14.74 -7.55
C ASP A 64 -3.41 14.82 -6.03
N ASP A 65 -2.26 14.25 -5.64
CA ASP A 65 -1.78 14.07 -4.25
C ASP A 65 -2.66 13.17 -3.36
N LEU A 66 -3.70 12.54 -3.92
CA LEU A 66 -4.51 11.56 -3.21
C LEU A 66 -3.84 10.18 -3.32
N PRO A 67 -3.51 9.53 -2.19
CA PRO A 67 -2.93 8.20 -2.22
C PRO A 67 -4.00 7.17 -2.53
N ILE A 68 -3.62 6.19 -3.33
CA ILE A 68 -4.45 5.02 -3.64
C ILE A 68 -3.63 3.75 -3.48
N TRP A 69 -4.31 2.70 -3.02
CA TRP A 69 -3.73 1.40 -2.80
C TRP A 69 -4.59 0.33 -3.46
N GLY A 70 -3.92 -0.71 -3.98
CA GLY A 70 -4.59 -1.87 -4.53
C GLY A 70 -3.72 -3.11 -4.38
N PHE A 71 -4.34 -4.23 -4.03
CA PHE A 71 -3.63 -5.51 -4.00
C PHE A 71 -3.24 -5.93 -5.42
N ILE A 72 -2.11 -6.62 -5.54
CA ILE A 72 -1.64 -7.16 -6.83
C ILE A 72 -2.48 -8.37 -7.23
N GLY A 73 -2.97 -9.14 -6.26
CA GLY A 73 -3.76 -10.34 -6.50
C GLY A 73 -4.49 -10.81 -5.24
N LYS A 74 -5.04 -12.01 -5.29
CA LYS A 74 -5.67 -12.68 -4.13
C LYS A 74 -5.33 -14.17 -4.13
N VAL A 75 -5.31 -14.75 -2.94
CA VAL A 75 -5.29 -16.20 -2.76
C VAL A 75 -6.74 -16.67 -2.59
N GLU A 76 -7.16 -17.65 -3.38
CA GLU A 76 -8.46 -18.29 -3.29
C GLU A 76 -8.26 -19.73 -2.85
N LYS A 77 -9.06 -20.17 -1.86
CA LYS A 77 -9.06 -21.56 -1.43
C LYS A 77 -10.07 -22.30 -2.29
N ASP A 78 -9.63 -23.32 -3.03
CA ASP A 78 -10.55 -24.16 -3.78
C ASP A 78 -11.28 -25.10 -2.82
N ASP A 79 -12.57 -24.86 -2.59
CA ASP A 79 -13.40 -25.73 -1.76
C ASP A 79 -14.01 -26.91 -2.57
N GLN A 80 -13.74 -27.00 -3.89
CA GLN A 80 -14.35 -27.97 -4.81
C GLN A 80 -13.38 -29.06 -5.33
N THR A 81 -12.08 -28.79 -5.39
CA THR A 81 -11.04 -29.81 -5.63
C THR A 81 -10.29 -30.13 -4.33
N ASP A 82 -9.54 -31.24 -4.31
CA ASP A 82 -8.98 -31.90 -3.12
C ASP A 82 -8.59 -30.97 -1.94
N PRO A 83 -8.80 -31.38 -0.67
CA PRO A 83 -8.57 -30.52 0.48
C PRO A 83 -7.10 -30.10 0.58
N GLY A 84 -6.78 -28.88 0.14
CA GLY A 84 -5.46 -28.27 0.33
C GLY A 84 -4.89 -27.46 -0.84
N GLU A 85 -5.54 -27.39 -2.00
CA GLU A 85 -4.99 -26.63 -3.13
C GLU A 85 -5.38 -25.14 -3.07
N PHE A 86 -4.38 -24.27 -2.99
CA PHE A 86 -4.54 -22.81 -3.03
C PHE A 86 -4.36 -22.31 -4.45
N ARG A 87 -5.31 -21.49 -4.92
CA ARG A 87 -5.24 -20.82 -6.22
C ARG A 87 -4.72 -19.40 -6.04
N TYR A 88 -3.71 -19.07 -6.82
CA TYR A 88 -3.07 -17.75 -6.80
C TYR A 88 -3.56 -16.97 -8.00
N LEU A 89 -4.29 -15.88 -7.75
CA LEU A 89 -4.92 -15.08 -8.78
C LEU A 89 -4.25 -13.71 -8.84
N LEU A 90 -3.78 -13.34 -10.03
CA LEU A 90 -3.16 -12.04 -10.32
C LEU A 90 -4.17 -11.13 -11.02
N TYR A 91 -4.41 -9.93 -10.49
CA TYR A 91 -5.31 -8.98 -11.12
C TYR A 91 -4.65 -8.36 -12.37
N LYS A 92 -5.33 -8.45 -13.51
CA LYS A 92 -4.87 -7.82 -14.76
C LYS A 92 -5.62 -6.54 -15.11
N HIS A 93 -6.79 -6.32 -14.48
CA HIS A 93 -7.68 -5.21 -14.78
C HIS A 93 -7.88 -4.34 -13.55
N ILE A 94 -7.54 -3.05 -13.69
CA ILE A 94 -7.66 -2.05 -12.62
C ILE A 94 -8.74 -1.05 -13.04
N HIS A 95 -9.75 -0.89 -12.19
CA HIS A 95 -10.82 0.08 -12.38
C HIS A 95 -10.60 1.27 -11.44
N PHE A 96 -10.42 2.46 -12.01
CA PHE A 96 -10.29 3.71 -11.28
C PHE A 96 -11.66 4.39 -11.21
N ASP A 97 -12.21 4.51 -10.00
CA ASP A 97 -13.39 5.33 -9.73
C ASP A 97 -12.94 6.67 -9.17
N ILE A 98 -13.18 7.74 -9.92
CA ILE A 98 -12.72 9.09 -9.56
C ILE A 98 -13.94 9.98 -9.33
N SER A 99 -14.05 10.52 -8.12
CA SER A 99 -15.07 11.50 -7.78
C SER A 99 -14.54 12.92 -7.96
N TYR A 100 -15.34 13.79 -8.57
CA TYR A 100 -15.02 15.19 -8.78
C TYR A 100 -16.14 16.11 -8.30
N ASN A 101 -15.78 17.32 -7.90
CA ASN A 101 -16.72 18.39 -7.62
C ASN A 101 -16.23 19.62 -8.39
N GLN A 102 -17.07 20.12 -9.30
CA GLN A 102 -16.67 21.18 -10.24
C GLN A 102 -15.34 20.83 -10.93
N ASP A 103 -14.35 21.70 -10.93
CA ASP A 103 -13.06 21.54 -11.58
C ASP A 103 -12.02 20.77 -10.74
N ARG A 104 -12.41 20.13 -9.64
CA ARG A 104 -11.47 19.51 -8.70
C ARG A 104 -11.71 18.03 -8.47
N VAL A 105 -10.63 17.29 -8.36
CA VAL A 105 -10.63 15.89 -7.93
C VAL A 105 -10.80 15.83 -6.42
N ILE A 106 -11.74 15.01 -5.97
CA ILE A 106 -12.11 14.88 -4.55
C ILE A 106 -11.70 13.54 -4.00
N GLU A 107 -11.95 12.47 -4.75
CA GLU A 107 -11.66 11.11 -4.29
C GLU A 107 -11.24 10.26 -5.48
N ILE A 108 -10.33 9.32 -5.25
CA ILE A 108 -10.02 8.28 -6.20
C ILE A 108 -9.98 6.95 -5.44
N ASN A 109 -10.62 5.95 -6.02
CA ASN A 109 -10.61 4.58 -5.52
C ASN A 109 -10.18 3.65 -6.63
N VAL A 110 -9.56 2.54 -6.22
CA VAL A 110 -9.18 1.47 -7.11
C VAL A 110 -9.99 0.25 -6.78
N GLN A 111 -10.62 -0.33 -7.80
CA GLN A 111 -11.28 -1.61 -7.73
C GLN A 111 -10.58 -2.59 -8.67
N THR A 112 -10.48 -3.84 -8.25
CA THR A 112 -9.97 -4.94 -9.08
C THR A 112 -11.08 -5.98 -9.18
N ASP A 113 -11.34 -6.48 -10.39
CA ASP A 113 -12.35 -7.52 -10.60
C ASP A 113 -11.69 -8.90 -10.54
N PRO A 114 -12.04 -9.75 -9.55
CA PRO A 114 -11.52 -11.10 -9.47
C PRO A 114 -11.87 -11.99 -10.67
N ASN A 115 -12.97 -11.70 -11.38
CA ASN A 115 -13.37 -12.49 -12.55
C ASN A 115 -12.44 -12.27 -13.75
N LEU A 116 -11.72 -11.14 -13.75
CA LEU A 116 -10.72 -10.80 -14.76
C LEU A 116 -9.31 -11.17 -14.32
N ALA A 117 -9.13 -11.78 -13.14
CA ALA A 117 -7.82 -12.23 -12.69
C ALA A 117 -7.32 -13.42 -13.54
N ILE A 118 -6.00 -13.58 -13.59
CA ILE A 118 -5.35 -14.74 -14.20
C ILE A 118 -4.84 -15.68 -13.12
N ASP A 119 -4.96 -16.97 -13.37
CA ASP A 119 -4.41 -18.00 -12.48
C ASP A 119 -2.91 -18.15 -12.73
N ILE A 120 -2.12 -17.88 -11.69
CA ILE A 120 -0.66 -17.96 -11.69
C ILE A 120 -0.15 -19.10 -10.78
N SER A 121 -1.04 -20.05 -10.42
CA SER A 121 -0.68 -21.18 -9.55
C SER A 121 0.35 -22.09 -10.22
N GLU A 122 0.17 -22.33 -11.52
CA GLU A 122 1.13 -23.03 -12.37
C GLU A 122 2.21 -22.03 -12.83
N GLU A 123 3.46 -22.22 -12.36
CA GLU A 123 4.62 -21.36 -12.69
C GLU A 123 5.11 -21.59 -14.13
N LYS A 124 4.23 -21.28 -15.08
CA LYS A 124 4.42 -21.38 -16.53
C LYS A 124 4.53 -19.99 -17.12
N GLU A 125 5.00 -19.93 -18.36
CA GLU A 125 5.03 -18.69 -19.12
C GLU A 125 3.60 -18.32 -19.53
N ILE A 126 3.20 -17.06 -19.28
CA ILE A 126 1.83 -16.59 -19.51
C ILE A 126 1.88 -15.30 -20.32
N GLU A 127 1.26 -15.30 -21.49
CA GLU A 127 1.00 -14.08 -22.25
C GLU A 127 -0.29 -13.44 -21.72
N THR A 128 -0.20 -12.19 -21.28
CA THR A 128 -1.33 -11.46 -20.73
C THR A 128 -1.34 -10.01 -21.18
N GLU A 129 -2.53 -9.42 -21.18
CA GLU A 129 -2.75 -8.00 -21.45
C GLU A 129 -3.28 -7.34 -20.18
N PHE A 130 -2.56 -6.33 -19.70
CA PHE A 130 -2.98 -5.52 -18.58
C PHE A 130 -3.90 -4.42 -19.09
N LEU A 131 -5.04 -4.28 -18.43
CA LEU A 131 -6.12 -3.41 -18.82
C LEU A 131 -6.42 -2.43 -17.69
N TYR A 132 -7.01 -1.29 -18.02
CA TYR A 132 -7.58 -0.40 -17.03
C TYR A 132 -8.88 0.24 -17.52
N SER A 133 -9.71 0.63 -16.57
CA SER A 133 -10.91 1.41 -16.82
C SER A 133 -10.92 2.61 -15.90
N VAL A 134 -11.56 3.69 -16.33
CA VAL A 134 -11.67 4.94 -15.59
C VAL A 134 -13.12 5.38 -15.64
N LYS A 135 -13.67 5.69 -14.48
CA LYS A 135 -15.03 6.16 -14.35
C LYS A 135 -15.07 7.40 -13.48
N TRP A 136 -15.63 8.47 -14.01
CA TRP A 136 -15.81 9.73 -13.31
C TRP A 136 -17.21 9.86 -12.74
N LYS A 137 -17.31 10.35 -11.50
CA LYS A 137 -18.58 10.59 -10.83
C LYS A 137 -18.59 11.95 -10.16
N GLU A 138 -19.68 12.70 -10.32
CA GLU A 138 -19.86 13.96 -9.60
C GLU A 138 -20.18 13.71 -8.12
N THR A 139 -19.64 14.54 -7.23
CA THR A 139 -19.89 14.52 -5.78
C THR A 139 -20.15 15.93 -5.24
N GLU A 140 -20.91 16.00 -4.15
CA GLU A 140 -21.20 17.25 -3.43
C GLU A 140 -20.15 17.58 -2.36
N ILE A 141 -19.19 16.69 -2.11
CA ILE A 141 -18.14 16.88 -1.10
C ILE A 141 -17.25 18.06 -1.51
N PRO A 142 -17.08 19.08 -0.65
CA PRO A 142 -16.20 20.21 -0.93
C PRO A 142 -14.72 19.79 -0.88
N PHE A 143 -13.89 20.45 -1.68
CA PHE A 143 -12.46 20.16 -1.80
C PHE A 143 -11.71 20.16 -0.45
N ASP A 144 -12.06 21.07 0.46
CA ASP A 144 -11.38 21.21 1.75
C ASP A 144 -11.54 19.97 2.66
N ARG A 145 -12.58 19.14 2.42
CA ARG A 145 -12.85 17.91 3.16
C ARG A 145 -12.34 16.65 2.46
N ARG A 146 -11.63 16.78 1.32
CA ARG A 146 -11.19 15.63 0.53
C ARG A 146 -10.25 14.68 1.29
N MET A 147 -9.50 15.20 2.26
CA MET A 147 -8.52 14.43 3.04
C MET A 147 -9.14 13.75 4.29
N ASP A 148 -10.40 14.04 4.63
CA ASP A 148 -11.05 13.53 5.84
C ASP A 148 -11.17 12.00 5.87
N LYS A 149 -11.20 11.36 4.69
CA LYS A 149 -11.21 9.90 4.54
C LYS A 149 -9.87 9.28 4.96
N PHE A 150 -8.76 9.89 4.55
CA PHE A 150 -7.42 9.33 4.76
C PHE A 150 -6.92 9.54 6.18
N SER A 151 -7.30 10.64 6.83
CA SER A 151 -6.98 10.89 8.25
C SER A 151 -7.61 9.84 9.17
N GLN A 152 -8.80 9.33 8.83
CA GLN A 152 -9.43 8.24 9.57
C GLN A 152 -8.77 6.88 9.27
N SER A 153 -8.40 6.59 8.02
CA SER A 153 -7.70 5.34 7.68
C SER A 153 -6.30 5.23 8.29
N SER A 154 -5.59 6.34 8.52
CA SER A 154 -4.31 6.31 9.25
C SER A 154 -4.45 5.93 10.74
N SER A 155 -5.67 5.89 11.27
CA SER A 155 -5.97 5.46 12.65
C SER A 155 -6.34 3.97 12.77
N THR A 156 -6.12 3.18 11.71
CA THR A 156 -6.40 1.73 11.71
C THR A 156 -5.49 1.01 12.75
N PRO A 157 -6.02 0.09 13.59
CA PRO A 157 -5.38 -0.32 14.86
C PRO A 157 -4.02 -1.03 14.75
N GLN A 158 -3.66 -1.56 13.58
CA GLN A 158 -2.45 -2.38 13.43
C GLN A 158 -1.15 -1.60 13.60
N HIS A 159 -1.12 -0.30 13.28
CA HIS A 159 0.10 0.50 13.41
C HIS A 159 0.30 1.09 14.82
N LEU A 160 -0.76 1.20 15.63
CA LEU A 160 -0.66 1.67 17.02
C LEU A 160 -0.01 0.61 17.94
N GLU A 161 -0.20 -0.68 17.64
CA GLU A 161 0.28 -1.78 18.49
C GLU A 161 1.81 -1.93 18.53
N ILE A 162 2.54 -1.42 17.53
CA ILE A 162 4.00 -1.62 17.44
C ILE A 162 4.75 -0.53 18.22
N HIS A 163 4.26 0.71 18.24
CA HIS A 163 5.00 1.82 18.84
C HIS A 163 4.98 1.83 20.38
N TRP A 164 3.88 1.40 21.01
CA TRP A 164 3.78 1.42 22.48
C TRP A 164 4.72 0.39 23.16
N PHE A 165 5.04 -0.72 22.49
CA PHE A 165 6.00 -1.71 23.00
C PHE A 165 7.41 -1.12 23.13
N SER A 166 7.86 -0.33 22.15
CA SER A 166 9.15 0.39 22.21
C SER A 166 9.16 1.47 23.29
N ILE A 167 8.03 2.17 23.50
CA ILE A 167 7.90 3.19 24.55
C ILE A 167 8.02 2.57 25.94
N ILE A 168 7.33 1.45 26.19
CA ILE A 168 7.42 0.74 27.47
C ILE A 168 8.84 0.22 27.72
N ASN A 169 9.44 -0.43 26.71
CA ASN A 169 10.80 -0.96 26.84
C ASN A 169 11.81 0.17 27.16
N SER A 170 11.69 1.32 26.49
CA SER A 170 12.51 2.50 26.82
C SER A 170 12.26 3.01 28.23
N CYS A 171 11.00 3.08 28.69
CA CYS A 171 10.69 3.57 30.03
C CYS A 171 11.27 2.65 31.13
N VAL A 172 11.12 1.33 30.98
CA VAL A 172 11.65 0.34 31.92
C VAL A 172 13.18 0.43 32.05
N THR A 173 13.89 0.56 30.93
CA THR A 173 15.36 0.68 30.95
C THR A 173 15.83 1.94 31.68
N VAL A 174 15.16 3.08 31.47
CA VAL A 174 15.49 4.35 32.16
C VAL A 174 15.29 4.23 33.67
N VAL A 175 14.19 3.62 34.12
CA VAL A 175 13.91 3.41 35.55
C VAL A 175 14.97 2.50 36.19
N LEU A 176 15.34 1.40 35.54
CA LEU A 176 16.36 0.48 36.04
C LEU A 176 17.74 1.13 36.14
N LEU A 177 18.16 1.86 35.10
CA LEU A 177 19.46 2.56 35.10
C LEU A 177 19.52 3.65 36.17
N THR A 178 18.43 4.40 36.34
CA THR A 178 18.34 5.44 37.37
C THR A 178 18.37 4.84 38.77
N GLY A 179 17.66 3.73 39.01
CA GLY A 179 17.70 2.99 40.27
C GLY A 179 19.10 2.45 40.59
N PHE A 180 19.75 1.84 39.61
CA PHE A 180 21.12 1.34 39.78
C PHE A 180 22.11 2.47 40.10
N LEU A 181 22.05 3.59 39.36
CA LEU A 181 22.87 4.77 39.64
C LEU A 181 22.62 5.32 41.06
N ALA A 182 21.36 5.43 41.46
CA ALA A 182 20.99 5.91 42.79
C ALA A 182 21.56 5.01 43.90
N THR A 183 21.51 3.68 43.73
CA THR A 183 22.10 2.75 44.71
C THR A 183 23.62 2.87 44.81
N ILE A 184 24.32 3.04 43.68
CA ILE A 184 25.78 3.28 43.68
C ILE A 184 26.10 4.58 44.41
N LEU A 185 25.40 5.67 44.07
CA LEU A 185 25.61 6.97 44.70
C LEU A 185 25.36 6.92 46.21
N MET A 186 24.26 6.28 46.64
CA MET A 186 23.95 6.08 48.06
C MET A 186 25.02 5.24 48.75
N ARG A 187 25.57 4.22 48.08
CA ARG A 187 26.64 3.38 48.63
C ARG A 187 27.95 4.15 48.79
N VAL A 188 28.32 4.95 47.79
CA VAL A 188 29.52 5.82 47.85
C VAL A 188 29.35 6.85 48.95
N LEU A 189 28.22 7.56 48.99
CA LEU A 189 27.94 8.58 49.99
C LEU A 189 27.97 7.99 51.40
N LYS A 190 27.37 6.82 51.62
CA LYS A 190 27.44 6.13 52.92
C LYS A 190 28.88 5.73 53.29
N ASN A 191 29.74 5.42 52.33
CA ASN A 191 31.14 5.06 52.57
C ASN A 191 32.04 6.29 52.77
N ASP A 192 31.61 7.47 52.35
CA ASP A 192 32.36 8.73 52.48
C ASP A 192 31.99 9.50 53.77
N PHE A 193 30.76 9.32 54.27
CA PHE A 193 30.26 9.97 55.49
C PHE A 193 30.31 9.11 56.76
N VAL A 194 30.63 7.81 56.65
CA VAL A 194 30.89 6.90 57.79
C VAL A 194 32.39 6.65 57.88
#